data_AF-A0A2M7NTC2-F1
#
_entry.id   AF-A0A2M7NTC2-F1
#
_cell.length_a   1.000
_cell.length_b   1.000
_cell.length_c   1.000
_cell.angle_alpha   90.00
_cell.angle_beta   90.00
_cell.angle_gamma   90.00
#
_symmetry.space_group_name_H-M   'P 1'
#
loop_
_entity.id
_entity.type
_entity.pdbx_description
1 polymer ?
#
loop_
_entity_poly.entity_id
_entity_poly.type
_entity_poly.pdbx_seq_one_letter_code
_entity_poly.pdbx_strand_id
1 'polypeptide(L)'
;MKNILFIAIASILLISCTGNDKYVLKDSIGSLNKVMVVAKVSDWTGDIGQEIRTSFGELMVGLPQPEPILTLSQVAPSGFSAMMKAHRNLLIMSESDNEGFSVRNNVFAQPQTIVYVQGKDDETIIKLLQKHKNDIKEIFIDADIKFTQRIFEKNKLAENQFKTIKNLGISLTIPTTFKLVEDTGEFLWLRQHLLSGIAKTGSNNILVYSIPLENEETVGENIVAVRDSIGKKYIPGSFEGMYMITEAAYTPFTFDVTIDGKKAYETRGKWEVKDDFMAGPFLNYSIIDKKNNRVVVFEGFTYSPSVNKRAFVFELEAIAKSIKIN
;
A
#
# COMPACT_ATOMS: atom_id res chain seq x y z
N MET A 1 13.37 50.89 47.64
CA MET A 1 12.43 49.75 47.54
C MET A 1 12.00 49.45 46.09
N LYS A 2 11.65 50.45 45.26
CA LYS A 2 11.30 50.24 43.83
C LYS A 2 12.37 49.50 43.01
N ASN A 3 13.66 49.79 43.24
CA ASN A 3 14.75 49.17 42.47
C ASN A 3 14.99 47.69 42.82
N ILE A 4 14.69 47.29 44.06
CA ILE A 4 14.81 45.88 44.50
C ILE A 4 13.65 45.05 43.90
N LEU A 5 12.46 45.64 43.81
CA LEU A 5 11.30 45.01 43.16
C LEU A 5 11.55 44.78 41.66
N PHE A 6 12.19 45.74 40.99
CA PHE A 6 12.55 45.62 39.58
C PHE A 6 13.59 44.52 39.32
N ILE A 7 14.59 44.39 40.20
CA ILE A 7 15.60 43.33 40.11
C ILE A 7 14.97 41.96 40.39
N ALA A 8 14.05 41.86 41.36
CA ALA A 8 13.34 40.62 41.65
C ALA A 8 12.43 40.18 40.48
N ILE A 9 11.73 41.12 39.84
CA ILE A 9 10.88 40.84 38.65
C ILE A 9 11.74 40.46 37.43
N ALA A 10 12.87 41.13 37.22
CA ALA A 10 13.81 40.78 36.14
C ALA A 10 14.46 39.40 36.37
N SER A 11 14.69 39.01 37.62
CA SER A 11 15.24 37.68 37.98
C SER A 11 14.24 36.54 37.74
N ILE A 12 12.94 36.78 37.93
CA ILE A 12 11.87 35.79 37.67
C ILE A 12 11.69 35.55 36.16
N LEU A 13 11.93 36.55 35.31
CA LEU A 13 11.87 36.40 33.84
C LEU A 13 12.99 35.52 33.26
N LEU A 14 14.07 35.27 34.00
CA LEU A 14 15.19 34.43 33.57
C LEU A 14 15.01 32.94 33.90
N ILE A 15 13.97 32.55 34.63
CA ILE A 15 13.73 31.15 35.06
C ILE A 15 12.81 30.40 34.07
N SER A 16 12.22 31.08 33.08
CA SER A 16 11.23 30.47 32.16
C SER A 16 11.79 30.00 30.81
N CYS A 17 13.03 29.51 30.78
CA CYS A 17 13.58 28.84 29.58
C CYS A 17 14.04 27.42 29.92
N THR A 18 13.10 26.55 30.26
CA THR A 18 13.27 25.10 30.06
C THR A 18 12.61 24.74 28.73
N GLY A 19 13.33 25.02 27.64
CA GLY A 19 12.92 24.59 26.30
C GLY A 19 12.96 23.07 26.23
N ASN A 20 11.80 22.43 26.24
CA ASN A 20 11.66 21.05 25.78
C ASN A 20 11.75 21.10 24.25
N ASP A 21 12.96 21.25 23.71
CA ASP A 21 13.26 21.18 22.29
C ASP A 21 13.00 19.75 21.80
N LYS A 22 11.73 19.41 21.58
CA LYS A 22 11.35 18.24 20.82
C LYS A 22 11.88 18.48 19.41
N TYR A 23 12.93 17.76 19.03
CA TYR A 23 13.41 17.72 17.64
C TYR A 23 12.25 17.32 16.73
N VAL A 24 11.66 18.30 16.02
CA VAL A 24 10.62 18.06 15.03
C VAL A 24 11.30 17.70 13.72
N LEU A 25 11.24 16.43 13.36
CA LEU A 25 11.69 15.97 12.05
C LEU A 25 10.77 16.55 10.97
N LYS A 26 11.38 16.97 9.85
CA LYS A 26 10.65 17.39 8.65
C LYS A 26 9.84 16.25 8.05
N ASP A 27 8.82 16.58 7.29
CA ASP A 27 8.06 15.59 6.54
C ASP A 27 8.93 14.91 5.47
N SER A 28 8.73 13.60 5.31
CA SER A 28 9.37 12.83 4.25
C SER A 28 8.84 13.20 2.87
N ILE A 29 9.67 13.01 1.84
CA ILE A 29 9.31 13.19 0.42
C ILE A 29 9.40 11.88 -0.37
N GLY A 30 8.95 11.89 -1.62
CA GLY A 30 9.04 10.76 -2.56
C GLY A 30 7.69 10.08 -2.81
N SER A 31 7.54 9.56 -4.03
CA SER A 31 6.33 8.85 -4.47
C SER A 31 6.15 7.50 -3.77
N LEU A 32 4.95 6.93 -3.81
CA LEU A 32 4.66 5.58 -3.30
C LEU A 32 5.44 4.51 -4.08
N ASN A 33 5.85 3.47 -3.37
CA ASN A 33 6.62 2.32 -3.83
C ASN A 33 7.91 2.72 -4.54
N LYS A 34 8.51 3.84 -4.18
CA LYS A 34 9.81 4.26 -4.70
C LYS A 34 10.86 4.10 -3.61
N VAL A 35 11.94 3.40 -3.94
CA VAL A 35 13.09 3.20 -3.06
C VAL A 35 14.29 3.93 -3.64
N MET A 36 14.92 4.76 -2.83
CA MET A 36 16.18 5.40 -3.19
C MET A 36 17.35 4.60 -2.61
N VAL A 37 18.17 4.08 -3.50
CA VAL A 37 19.35 3.29 -3.19
C VAL A 37 20.56 4.22 -3.07
N VAL A 38 21.22 4.20 -1.92
CA VAL A 38 22.47 4.94 -1.69
C VAL A 38 23.63 3.96 -1.84
N ALA A 39 24.37 4.09 -2.93
CA ALA A 39 25.42 3.16 -3.34
C ALA A 39 26.49 3.88 -4.16
N LYS A 40 27.76 3.44 -4.13
CA LYS A 40 28.77 3.99 -5.05
C LYS A 40 28.34 3.70 -6.49
N VAL A 41 28.80 4.53 -7.44
CA VAL A 41 28.46 4.34 -8.86
C VAL A 41 28.99 3.00 -9.37
N SER A 42 30.19 2.59 -8.95
CA SER A 42 30.78 1.27 -9.22
C SER A 42 29.84 0.14 -8.84
N ASP A 43 29.39 0.12 -7.59
CA ASP A 43 28.55 -0.92 -7.01
C ASP A 43 27.19 -0.95 -7.70
N TRP A 44 26.64 0.23 -8.00
CA TRP A 44 25.40 0.35 -8.75
C TRP A 44 25.52 -0.17 -10.17
N THR A 45 26.64 0.05 -10.87
CA THR A 45 26.84 -0.46 -12.23
C THR A 45 27.30 -1.92 -12.26
N GLY A 46 27.85 -2.44 -11.16
CA GLY A 46 28.34 -3.80 -11.03
C GLY A 46 27.33 -4.78 -10.45
N ASP A 47 27.85 -5.86 -9.86
CA ASP A 47 27.09 -7.04 -9.45
C ASP A 47 26.09 -6.73 -8.33
N ILE A 48 26.43 -5.86 -7.37
CA ILE A 48 25.51 -5.40 -6.32
C ILE A 48 24.26 -4.74 -6.95
N GLY A 49 24.45 -3.82 -7.88
CA GLY A 49 23.35 -3.14 -8.55
C GLY A 49 22.50 -4.11 -9.36
N GLN A 50 23.13 -5.05 -10.06
CA GLN A 50 22.42 -6.10 -10.79
C GLN A 50 21.56 -6.97 -9.84
N GLU A 51 22.10 -7.36 -8.69
CA GLU A 51 21.37 -8.10 -7.66
C GLU A 51 20.17 -7.28 -7.14
N ILE A 52 20.34 -5.99 -6.85
CA ILE A 52 19.24 -5.11 -6.41
C ILE A 52 18.11 -5.05 -7.45
N ARG A 53 18.45 -4.88 -8.72
CA ARG A 53 17.45 -4.85 -9.80
C ARG A 53 16.76 -6.20 -9.97
N THR A 54 17.49 -7.29 -9.78
CA THR A 54 16.92 -8.65 -9.83
C THR A 54 16.01 -8.93 -8.65
N SER A 55 16.42 -8.53 -7.44
CA SER A 55 15.69 -8.77 -6.20
C SER A 55 14.45 -7.89 -6.03
N PHE A 56 14.47 -6.65 -6.52
CA PHE A 56 13.39 -5.68 -6.29
C PHE A 56 12.72 -5.15 -7.58
N GLY A 57 13.16 -5.59 -8.76
CA GLY A 57 12.56 -5.24 -10.06
C GLY A 57 11.39 -6.14 -10.48
N GLU A 58 10.87 -6.96 -9.57
CA GLU A 58 9.72 -7.84 -9.81
C GLU A 58 8.50 -7.03 -10.27
N LEU A 59 7.83 -7.53 -11.31
CA LEU A 59 6.63 -6.92 -11.87
C LEU A 59 5.39 -7.26 -11.04
N MET A 60 4.51 -6.30 -10.84
CA MET A 60 3.24 -6.52 -10.17
C MET A 60 2.32 -7.37 -11.06
N VAL A 61 1.90 -8.51 -10.54
CA VAL A 61 0.93 -9.39 -11.20
C VAL A 61 -0.47 -8.75 -11.24
N GLY A 62 -1.27 -9.15 -12.23
CA GLY A 62 -2.66 -8.67 -12.40
C GLY A 62 -2.79 -7.30 -13.05
N LEU A 63 -1.69 -6.63 -13.42
CA LEU A 63 -1.77 -5.39 -14.21
C LEU A 63 -1.88 -5.67 -15.72
N PRO A 64 -2.63 -4.86 -16.48
CA PRO A 64 -2.67 -4.96 -17.94
C PRO A 64 -1.36 -4.52 -18.59
N GLN A 65 -0.64 -3.59 -17.98
CA GLN A 65 0.69 -3.15 -18.41
C GLN A 65 1.71 -3.53 -17.34
N PRO A 66 2.86 -4.14 -17.71
CA PRO A 66 3.90 -4.48 -16.76
C PRO A 66 4.43 -3.24 -16.02
N GLU A 67 4.31 -3.25 -14.70
CA GLU A 67 4.89 -2.21 -13.83
C GLU A 67 5.59 -2.87 -12.64
N PRO A 68 6.80 -2.41 -12.23
CA PRO A 68 7.52 -3.00 -11.12
C PRO A 68 6.86 -2.69 -9.79
N ILE A 69 6.80 -3.66 -8.87
CA ILE A 69 6.23 -3.48 -7.52
C ILE A 69 6.90 -2.30 -6.82
N LEU A 70 8.24 -2.26 -6.87
CA LEU A 70 9.06 -1.16 -6.37
C LEU A 70 9.79 -0.47 -7.53
N THR A 71 9.72 0.85 -7.59
CA THR A 71 10.53 1.66 -8.49
C THR A 71 11.83 2.04 -7.79
N LEU A 72 12.96 1.71 -8.41
CA LEU A 72 14.27 2.00 -7.86
C LEU A 72 14.85 3.28 -8.45
N SER A 73 15.61 4.01 -7.64
CA SER A 73 16.46 5.12 -8.07
C SER A 73 17.75 5.07 -7.28
N GLN A 74 18.85 5.62 -7.82
CA GLN A 74 20.14 5.60 -7.15
C GLN A 74 20.70 7.00 -6.93
N VAL A 75 21.45 7.16 -5.84
CA VAL A 75 22.30 8.32 -5.58
C VAL A 75 23.64 7.87 -4.99
N ALA A 76 24.73 8.49 -5.44
CA ALA A 76 26.05 8.24 -4.86
C ALA A 76 26.15 8.82 -3.44
N PRO A 77 26.97 8.26 -2.54
CA PRO A 77 27.14 8.79 -1.19
C PRO A 77 27.53 10.27 -1.16
N SER A 78 28.37 10.71 -2.10
CA SER A 78 28.76 12.12 -2.28
C SER A 78 27.59 13.03 -2.66
N GLY A 79 26.57 12.49 -3.35
CA GLY A 79 25.35 13.20 -3.74
C GLY A 79 24.19 13.06 -2.73
N PHE A 80 24.39 12.35 -1.61
CA PHE A 80 23.35 12.07 -0.62
C PHE A 80 23.08 13.28 0.31
N SER A 81 22.59 14.35 -0.31
CA SER A 81 22.32 15.64 0.30
C SER A 81 21.15 15.62 1.29
N ALA A 82 20.92 16.72 2.01
CA ALA A 82 19.80 16.85 2.94
C ALA A 82 18.42 16.64 2.29
N MET A 83 18.27 16.92 0.98
CA MET A 83 17.05 16.64 0.22
C MET A 83 16.90 15.15 -0.05
N MET A 84 17.98 14.46 -0.45
CA MET A 84 17.95 13.02 -0.71
C MET A 84 17.67 12.23 0.57
N LYS A 85 18.29 12.64 1.69
CA LYS A 85 18.01 12.13 3.04
C LYS A 85 16.56 12.27 3.47
N ALA A 86 15.77 13.16 2.87
CA ALA A 86 14.36 13.34 3.22
C ALA A 86 13.43 12.29 2.58
N HIS A 87 13.93 11.43 1.68
CA HIS A 87 13.08 10.44 1.03
C HIS A 87 12.54 9.42 2.04
N ARG A 88 11.26 9.05 1.86
CA ARG A 88 10.55 8.15 2.77
C ARG A 88 11.17 6.75 2.83
N ASN A 89 11.61 6.20 1.70
CA ASN A 89 12.19 4.86 1.63
C ASN A 89 13.63 4.93 1.11
N LEU A 90 14.57 4.48 1.94
CA LEU A 90 16.00 4.50 1.65
C LEU A 90 16.57 3.09 1.81
N LEU A 91 17.32 2.61 0.82
CA LEU A 91 18.16 1.42 0.91
C LEU A 91 19.62 1.88 0.89
N ILE A 92 20.31 1.82 2.02
CA ILE A 92 21.69 2.28 2.15
C ILE A 92 22.61 1.08 2.21
N MET A 93 23.57 1.05 1.29
CA MET A 93 24.60 0.03 1.26
C MET A 93 25.95 0.64 1.61
N SER A 94 26.73 -0.10 2.39
CA SER A 94 28.06 0.33 2.78
C SER A 94 28.94 -0.87 3.09
N GLU A 95 30.19 -0.80 2.64
CA GLU A 95 31.24 -1.66 3.18
C GLU A 95 31.45 -1.33 4.67
N SER A 96 31.45 -2.36 5.53
CA SER A 96 31.68 -2.23 6.97
C SER A 96 32.18 -3.55 7.56
N ASP A 97 32.98 -3.46 8.63
CA ASP A 97 33.35 -4.65 9.43
C ASP A 97 32.12 -5.33 10.06
N ASN A 98 31.05 -4.56 10.29
CA ASN A 98 29.78 -5.06 10.76
C ASN A 98 28.95 -5.57 9.57
N GLU A 99 28.73 -6.89 9.55
CA GLU A 99 27.91 -7.54 8.54
C GLU A 99 26.47 -7.68 9.01
N GLY A 100 25.52 -7.28 8.18
CA GLY A 100 24.13 -7.55 8.44
C GLY A 100 23.16 -6.59 7.79
N PHE A 101 21.90 -6.82 8.14
CA PHE A 101 20.76 -6.04 7.71
C PHE A 101 20.13 -5.38 8.95
N SER A 102 19.80 -4.09 8.85
CA SER A 102 19.09 -3.40 9.92
C SER A 102 18.10 -2.37 9.39
N VAL A 103 17.04 -2.14 10.16
CA VAL A 103 15.99 -1.16 9.83
C VAL A 103 16.06 -0.02 10.83
N ARG A 104 15.99 1.22 10.33
CA ARG A 104 15.87 2.43 11.12
C ARG A 104 14.69 3.24 10.61
N ASN A 105 13.96 3.84 11.54
CA ASN A 105 12.82 4.68 11.21
C ASN A 105 13.10 6.12 11.64
N ASN A 106 12.56 7.07 10.88
CA ASN A 106 12.55 8.50 11.21
C ASN A 106 13.94 9.06 11.57
N VAL A 107 14.96 8.76 10.77
CA VAL A 107 16.34 9.23 11.03
C VAL A 107 16.51 10.68 10.58
N PHE A 108 16.01 11.01 9.39
CA PHE A 108 16.18 12.33 8.75
C PHE A 108 14.86 13.06 8.47
N ALA A 109 13.76 12.32 8.36
CA ALA A 109 12.43 12.82 8.07
C ALA A 109 11.37 11.86 8.62
N GLN A 110 10.09 12.25 8.66
CA GLN A 110 9.00 11.40 9.14
C GLN A 110 7.76 11.42 8.23
N PRO A 111 7.04 10.29 8.05
CA PRO A 111 7.52 8.94 8.34
C PRO A 111 8.65 8.55 7.39
N GLN A 112 9.65 7.80 7.86
CA GLN A 112 10.75 7.33 7.03
C GLN A 112 11.17 5.93 7.44
N THR A 113 11.49 5.09 6.46
CA THR A 113 12.04 3.75 6.60
C THR A 113 13.37 3.69 5.87
N ILE A 114 14.43 3.34 6.60
CA ILE A 114 15.78 3.15 6.08
C ILE A 114 16.20 1.71 6.35
N VAL A 115 16.50 1.00 5.28
CA VAL A 115 17.14 -0.31 5.34
C VAL A 115 18.63 -0.11 5.10
N TYR A 116 19.44 -0.60 6.03
CA TYR A 116 20.88 -0.71 5.87
C TYR A 116 21.26 -2.14 5.53
N VAL A 117 22.07 -2.32 4.50
CA VAL A 117 22.73 -3.59 4.17
C VAL A 117 24.23 -3.35 4.19
N GLN A 118 24.92 -4.01 5.10
CA GLN A 118 26.34 -3.79 5.37
C GLN A 118 27.10 -5.11 5.27
N GLY A 119 28.26 -5.09 4.61
CA GLY A 119 29.11 -6.26 4.44
C GLY A 119 30.57 -5.86 4.30
N LYS A 120 31.51 -6.80 4.49
CA LYS A 120 32.95 -6.51 4.34
C LYS A 120 33.38 -6.35 2.89
N ASP A 121 32.63 -6.97 1.98
CA ASP A 121 32.86 -6.99 0.55
C ASP A 121 31.54 -7.13 -0.21
N ASP A 122 31.62 -7.01 -1.54
CA ASP A 122 30.47 -7.07 -2.44
C ASP A 122 29.77 -8.43 -2.37
N GLU A 123 30.52 -9.53 -2.24
CA GLU A 123 29.98 -10.88 -2.17
C GLU A 123 29.07 -11.05 -0.94
N THR A 124 29.50 -10.51 0.20
CA THR A 124 28.74 -10.51 1.45
C THR A 124 27.46 -9.68 1.31
N ILE A 125 27.54 -8.50 0.69
CA ILE A 125 26.36 -7.64 0.45
C ILE A 125 25.36 -8.36 -0.46
N ILE A 126 25.81 -9.00 -1.54
CA ILE A 126 24.96 -9.77 -2.46
C ILE A 126 24.26 -10.92 -1.72
N LYS A 127 24.99 -11.68 -0.89
CA LYS A 127 24.39 -12.75 -0.08
C LYS A 127 23.32 -12.24 0.88
N LEU A 128 23.55 -11.08 1.51
CA LEU A 128 22.57 -10.45 2.39
C LEU A 128 21.32 -10.01 1.63
N LEU A 129 21.49 -9.40 0.45
CA LEU A 129 20.38 -9.01 -0.42
C LEU A 129 19.55 -10.22 -0.84
N GLN A 130 20.18 -11.29 -1.32
CA GLN A 130 19.50 -12.51 -1.74
C GLN A 130 18.75 -13.18 -0.59
N LYS A 131 19.37 -13.23 0.60
CA LYS A 131 18.80 -13.81 1.81
C LYS A 131 17.58 -13.03 2.30
N HIS A 132 17.63 -11.70 2.25
CA HIS A 132 16.63 -10.82 2.86
C HIS A 132 15.74 -10.08 1.84
N LYS A 133 15.77 -10.44 0.55
CA LYS A 133 15.02 -9.72 -0.50
C LYS A 133 13.53 -9.60 -0.22
N ASN A 134 12.90 -10.66 0.31
CA ASN A 134 11.46 -10.63 0.63
C ASN A 134 11.20 -9.74 1.84
N ASP A 135 11.98 -9.89 2.92
CA ASP A 135 11.89 -9.04 4.12
C ASP A 135 12.03 -7.55 3.76
N ILE A 136 13.05 -7.20 2.97
CA ILE A 136 13.34 -5.82 2.54
C ILE A 136 12.21 -5.27 1.66
N LYS A 137 11.63 -6.11 0.79
CA LYS A 137 10.50 -5.73 -0.06
C LYS A 137 9.27 -5.42 0.78
N GLU A 138 8.91 -6.31 1.71
CA GLU A 138 7.76 -6.19 2.60
C GLU A 138 7.88 -4.97 3.52
N ILE A 139 8.99 -4.86 4.27
CA ILE A 139 9.79 -3.64 4.34
C ILE A 139 9.13 -2.30 3.97
N PHE A 140 9.44 -1.92 2.73
CA PHE A 140 9.05 -0.69 2.09
C PHE A 140 7.57 -0.69 1.69
N ILE A 141 7.02 -1.83 1.28
CA ILE A 141 5.60 -1.94 0.91
C ILE A 141 4.71 -1.61 2.12
N ASP A 142 4.97 -2.22 3.28
CA ASP A 142 4.23 -1.98 4.51
C ASP A 142 4.39 -0.55 5.01
N ALA A 143 5.58 0.04 4.86
CA ALA A 143 5.82 1.44 5.20
C ALA A 143 4.94 2.37 4.36
N ASP A 144 4.85 2.12 3.05
CA ASP A 144 4.00 2.90 2.15
C ASP A 144 2.51 2.63 2.38
N ILE A 145 2.09 1.39 2.70
CA ILE A 145 0.70 1.07 3.07
C ILE A 145 0.30 1.87 4.32
N LYS A 146 1.13 1.85 5.37
CA LYS A 146 0.88 2.60 6.62
C LYS A 146 0.83 4.10 6.38
N PHE A 147 1.70 4.61 5.52
CA PHE A 147 1.68 6.02 5.12
C PHE A 147 0.37 6.38 4.41
N THR A 148 -0.05 5.60 3.41
CA THR A 148 -1.29 5.81 2.67
C THR A 148 -2.51 5.74 3.59
N GLN A 149 -2.60 4.72 4.45
CA GLN A 149 -3.67 4.60 5.45
C GLN A 149 -3.72 5.81 6.37
N ARG A 150 -2.57 6.33 6.84
CA ARG A 150 -2.52 7.56 7.65
C ARG A 150 -3.06 8.77 6.90
N ILE A 151 -2.80 8.90 5.60
CA ILE A 151 -3.34 9.99 4.80
C ILE A 151 -4.87 9.84 4.65
N PHE A 152 -5.36 8.63 4.37
CA PHE A 152 -6.79 8.37 4.25
C PHE A 152 -7.53 8.59 5.56
N GLU A 153 -6.92 8.23 6.69
CA GLU A 153 -7.49 8.42 8.03
C GLU A 153 -7.79 9.90 8.34
N LYS A 154 -6.96 10.83 7.85
CA LYS A 154 -7.18 12.28 8.03
C LYS A 154 -8.49 12.76 7.41
N ASN A 155 -8.94 12.12 6.34
CA ASN A 155 -10.11 12.50 5.56
C ASN A 155 -10.98 11.27 5.27
N LYS A 156 -11.27 10.46 6.30
CA LYS A 156 -12.07 9.25 6.12
C LYS A 156 -13.58 9.51 6.17
N LEU A 157 -14.33 8.66 5.51
CA LEU A 157 -15.77 8.54 5.65
C LEU A 157 -16.09 7.94 7.03
N ALA A 158 -17.15 8.43 7.66
CA ALA A 158 -17.68 7.83 8.88
C ALA A 158 -18.26 6.45 8.57
N GLU A 159 -17.68 5.38 9.09
CA GLU A 159 -18.06 3.99 8.78
C GLU A 159 -19.53 3.68 9.11
N ASN A 160 -20.07 4.36 10.13
CA ASN A 160 -21.46 4.23 10.54
C ASN A 160 -22.48 4.77 9.52
N GLN A 161 -22.05 5.27 8.36
CA GLN A 161 -22.98 5.67 7.29
C GLN A 161 -23.39 4.50 6.39
N PHE A 162 -22.64 3.38 6.38
CA PHE A 162 -22.90 2.24 5.50
C PHE A 162 -23.59 1.10 6.26
N LYS A 163 -24.74 0.64 5.74
CA LYS A 163 -25.52 -0.48 6.28
C LYS A 163 -24.72 -1.77 6.21
N THR A 164 -24.11 -2.06 5.06
CA THR A 164 -23.32 -3.29 4.86
C THR A 164 -22.15 -3.39 5.83
N ILE A 165 -21.37 -2.30 6.03
CA ILE A 165 -20.26 -2.30 7.00
C ILE A 165 -20.74 -2.61 8.42
N LYS A 166 -21.87 -2.02 8.84
CA LYS A 166 -22.49 -2.30 10.14
C LYS A 166 -22.96 -3.74 10.28
N ASN A 167 -23.70 -4.25 9.29
CA ASN A 167 -24.23 -5.61 9.30
C ASN A 167 -23.11 -6.65 9.30
N LEU A 168 -22.01 -6.35 8.60
CA LEU A 168 -20.82 -7.17 8.62
C LEU A 168 -20.01 -7.03 9.91
N GLY A 169 -20.22 -5.99 10.72
CA GLY A 169 -19.45 -5.77 11.94
C GLY A 169 -17.96 -5.56 11.66
N ILE A 170 -17.62 -4.88 10.57
CA ILE A 170 -16.23 -4.58 10.18
C ILE A 170 -15.93 -3.08 10.27
N SER A 171 -14.66 -2.72 10.29
CA SER A 171 -14.18 -1.34 10.09
C SER A 171 -13.25 -1.27 8.88
N LEU A 172 -13.21 -0.12 8.19
CA LEU A 172 -12.43 0.10 6.98
C LEU A 172 -12.11 1.59 6.80
N THR A 173 -10.83 1.94 6.63
CA THR A 173 -10.41 3.33 6.37
C THR A 173 -10.67 3.68 4.90
N ILE A 174 -11.84 4.23 4.61
CA ILE A 174 -12.23 4.70 3.28
C ILE A 174 -12.09 6.23 3.19
N PRO A 175 -11.31 6.81 2.26
CA PRO A 175 -11.19 8.26 2.12
C PRO A 175 -12.47 8.89 1.52
N THR A 176 -12.73 10.17 1.84
CA THR A 176 -13.90 10.95 1.38
C THR A 176 -13.99 11.16 -0.13
N THR A 177 -12.94 10.81 -0.86
CA THR A 177 -12.89 10.79 -2.33
C THR A 177 -13.78 9.70 -2.92
N PHE A 178 -14.11 8.65 -2.16
CA PHE A 178 -15.10 7.65 -2.55
C PHE A 178 -16.52 8.14 -2.28
N LYS A 179 -17.44 7.79 -3.17
CA LYS A 179 -18.87 8.07 -3.11
C LYS A 179 -19.67 6.78 -3.20
N LEU A 180 -20.82 6.77 -2.54
CA LEU A 180 -21.74 5.64 -2.56
C LEU A 180 -22.34 5.46 -3.97
N VAL A 181 -22.27 4.24 -4.48
CA VAL A 181 -23.01 3.80 -5.67
C VAL A 181 -24.22 2.98 -5.23
N GLU A 182 -24.00 1.97 -4.39
CA GLU A 182 -25.05 1.09 -3.89
C GLU A 182 -24.71 0.53 -2.50
N ASP A 183 -25.70 0.40 -1.63
CA ASP A 183 -25.58 -0.25 -0.32
C ASP A 183 -26.91 -0.93 0.05
N THR A 184 -26.93 -2.24 -0.12
CA THR A 184 -28.12 -3.07 0.12
C THR A 184 -28.19 -3.58 1.56
N GLY A 185 -27.12 -3.43 2.34
CA GLY A 185 -26.93 -4.08 3.64
C GLY A 185 -26.24 -5.44 3.57
N GLU A 186 -26.18 -6.07 2.39
CA GLU A 186 -25.44 -7.30 2.10
C GLU A 186 -24.29 -7.07 1.11
N PHE A 187 -24.38 -6.00 0.34
CA PHE A 187 -23.44 -5.59 -0.68
C PHE A 187 -23.27 -4.07 -0.65
N LEU A 188 -22.02 -3.63 -0.65
CA LEU A 188 -21.60 -2.24 -0.74
C LEU A 188 -20.76 -2.03 -1.98
N TRP A 189 -21.09 -0.99 -2.74
CA TRP A 189 -20.28 -0.48 -3.84
C TRP A 189 -19.99 1.01 -3.65
N LEU A 190 -18.70 1.34 -3.57
CA LEU A 190 -18.20 2.71 -3.56
C LEU A 190 -17.36 2.99 -4.81
N ARG A 191 -17.38 4.24 -5.27
CA ARG A 191 -16.61 4.70 -6.43
C ARG A 191 -15.90 6.02 -6.15
N GLN A 192 -14.64 6.08 -6.52
CA GLN A 192 -13.84 7.30 -6.62
C GLN A 192 -13.61 7.63 -8.09
N HIS A 193 -13.90 8.85 -8.51
CA HIS A 193 -13.52 9.33 -9.84
C HIS A 193 -12.04 9.77 -9.85
N LEU A 194 -11.28 9.28 -10.82
CA LEU A 194 -9.87 9.59 -10.99
C LEU A 194 -9.71 10.70 -12.03
N LEU A 195 -8.97 11.74 -11.65
CA LEU A 195 -8.70 12.90 -12.50
C LEU A 195 -7.41 12.76 -13.33
N SER A 196 -6.85 11.55 -13.37
CA SER A 196 -5.62 11.22 -14.08
C SER A 196 -5.87 10.92 -15.56
N GLY A 197 -4.85 11.13 -16.39
CA GLY A 197 -4.93 10.91 -17.84
C GLY A 197 -5.61 12.05 -18.60
N ILE A 198 -5.55 11.97 -19.93
CA ILE A 198 -6.05 13.04 -20.83
C ILE A 198 -7.58 13.13 -20.76
N ALA A 199 -8.26 11.99 -20.74
CA ALA A 199 -9.72 11.93 -20.74
C ALA A 199 -10.35 12.19 -19.36
N LYS A 200 -9.59 12.03 -18.26
CA LYS A 200 -10.07 12.16 -16.87
C LYS A 200 -11.35 11.35 -16.56
N THR A 201 -11.48 10.18 -17.19
CA THR A 201 -12.63 9.28 -17.09
C THR A 201 -12.37 8.07 -16.19
N GLY A 202 -11.24 8.03 -15.50
CA GLY A 202 -10.88 6.89 -14.66
C GLY A 202 -11.74 6.78 -13.40
N SER A 203 -11.77 5.58 -12.82
CA SER A 203 -12.38 5.32 -11.51
C SER A 203 -11.66 4.21 -10.76
N ASN A 204 -11.62 4.38 -9.44
CA ASN A 204 -11.37 3.30 -8.49
C ASN A 204 -12.72 2.89 -7.89
N ASN A 205 -12.92 1.59 -7.71
CA ASN A 205 -14.14 1.03 -7.17
C ASN A 205 -13.80 0.08 -6.04
N ILE A 206 -14.66 0.06 -5.02
CA ILE A 206 -14.58 -0.84 -3.88
C ILE A 206 -15.90 -1.58 -3.78
N LEU A 207 -15.83 -2.90 -3.69
CA LEU A 207 -16.94 -3.77 -3.33
C LEU A 207 -16.67 -4.40 -1.96
N VAL A 208 -17.69 -4.48 -1.13
CA VAL A 208 -17.63 -5.21 0.13
C VAL A 208 -18.89 -6.04 0.31
N TYR A 209 -18.73 -7.32 0.60
CA TYR A 209 -19.82 -8.27 0.84
C TYR A 209 -19.31 -9.46 1.67
N SER A 210 -20.20 -10.41 1.97
CA SER A 210 -19.79 -11.69 2.55
C SER A 210 -20.49 -12.85 1.88
N ILE A 211 -19.85 -14.02 1.91
CA ILE A 211 -20.44 -15.30 1.49
C ILE A 211 -20.37 -16.32 2.64
N PRO A 212 -21.23 -17.34 2.69
CA PRO A 212 -21.14 -18.42 3.66
C PRO A 212 -19.78 -19.13 3.58
N LEU A 213 -19.23 -19.52 4.74
CA LEU A 213 -18.04 -20.38 4.80
C LEU A 213 -18.50 -21.84 4.78
N GLU A 214 -18.42 -22.49 3.62
CA GLU A 214 -18.75 -23.91 3.48
C GLU A 214 -17.53 -24.80 3.80
N ASN A 215 -16.43 -24.59 3.07
CA ASN A 215 -15.16 -25.27 3.29
C ASN A 215 -13.98 -24.31 3.12
N GLU A 216 -13.22 -24.12 4.20
CA GLU A 216 -12.04 -23.24 4.28
C GLU A 216 -10.96 -23.56 3.23
N GLU A 217 -10.78 -24.83 2.88
CA GLU A 217 -9.78 -25.29 1.91
C GLU A 217 -10.14 -24.86 0.48
N THR A 218 -11.43 -24.76 0.17
CA THR A 218 -11.93 -24.43 -1.17
C THR A 218 -12.10 -22.93 -1.40
N VAL A 219 -11.94 -22.09 -0.37
CA VAL A 219 -12.17 -20.64 -0.48
C VAL A 219 -11.27 -20.05 -1.57
N GLY A 220 -9.99 -20.40 -1.61
CA GLY A 220 -9.03 -19.89 -2.60
C GLY A 220 -9.39 -20.27 -4.04
N GLU A 221 -9.82 -21.51 -4.27
CA GLU A 221 -10.19 -22.03 -5.60
C GLU A 221 -11.49 -21.41 -6.13
N ASN A 222 -12.39 -21.03 -5.23
CA ASN A 222 -13.71 -20.50 -5.59
C ASN A 222 -13.75 -18.97 -5.79
N ILE A 223 -12.65 -18.24 -5.56
CA ILE A 223 -12.62 -16.76 -5.62
C ILE A 223 -13.14 -16.24 -6.96
N VAL A 224 -12.68 -16.80 -8.08
CA VAL A 224 -13.09 -16.35 -9.43
C VAL A 224 -14.57 -16.60 -9.67
N ALA A 225 -15.08 -17.78 -9.30
CA ALA A 225 -16.49 -18.13 -9.48
C ALA A 225 -17.42 -17.22 -8.64
N VAL A 226 -17.04 -16.95 -7.39
CA VAL A 226 -17.77 -16.01 -6.51
C VAL A 226 -17.76 -14.61 -7.11
N ARG A 227 -16.58 -14.13 -7.53
CA ARG A 227 -16.42 -12.80 -8.12
C ARG A 227 -17.31 -12.62 -9.34
N ASP A 228 -17.29 -13.56 -10.27
CA ASP A 228 -18.08 -13.47 -11.50
C ASP A 228 -19.59 -13.55 -11.22
N SER A 229 -20.00 -14.30 -10.20
CA SER A 229 -21.39 -14.32 -9.72
C SER A 229 -21.82 -12.95 -9.15
N ILE A 230 -20.95 -12.28 -8.40
CA ILE A 230 -21.20 -10.93 -7.86
C ILE A 230 -21.22 -9.89 -8.96
N GLY A 231 -20.26 -9.95 -9.90
CA GLY A 231 -20.19 -9.08 -11.07
C GLY A 231 -21.46 -9.17 -11.92
N LYS A 232 -21.94 -10.40 -12.19
CA LYS A 232 -23.21 -10.63 -12.91
C LYS A 232 -24.42 -10.03 -12.21
N LYS A 233 -24.47 -10.10 -10.88
CA LYS A 233 -25.62 -9.65 -10.08
C LYS A 233 -25.66 -8.13 -9.89
N TYR A 234 -24.50 -7.50 -9.67
CA TYR A 234 -24.44 -6.11 -9.20
C TYR A 234 -23.73 -5.14 -10.13
N ILE A 235 -22.98 -5.62 -11.12
CA ILE A 235 -22.15 -4.77 -11.98
C ILE A 235 -22.54 -4.96 -13.44
N PRO A 236 -23.62 -4.30 -13.90
CA PRO A 236 -24.07 -4.38 -15.27
C PRO A 236 -23.10 -3.65 -16.21
N GLY A 237 -23.04 -4.13 -17.45
CA GLY A 237 -22.43 -3.42 -18.56
C GLY A 237 -23.39 -2.42 -19.20
N SER A 238 -23.00 -1.88 -20.35
CA SER A 238 -23.77 -0.85 -21.06
C SER A 238 -25.10 -1.37 -21.64
N PHE A 239 -25.19 -2.67 -21.91
CA PHE A 239 -26.35 -3.32 -22.52
C PHE A 239 -26.78 -4.57 -21.74
N GLU A 240 -28.01 -5.02 -21.96
CA GLU A 240 -28.54 -6.25 -21.37
C GLU A 240 -27.64 -7.46 -21.72
N GLY A 241 -27.37 -8.31 -20.73
CA GLY A 241 -26.49 -9.47 -20.89
C GLY A 241 -24.99 -9.17 -20.71
N MET A 242 -24.58 -7.89 -20.72
CA MET A 242 -23.22 -7.49 -20.37
C MET A 242 -23.08 -7.30 -18.86
N TYR A 243 -21.99 -7.81 -18.30
CA TYR A 243 -21.67 -7.68 -16.88
C TYR A 243 -20.18 -7.88 -16.64
N MET A 244 -19.70 -7.42 -15.49
CA MET A 244 -18.32 -7.62 -15.10
C MET A 244 -18.00 -9.10 -14.85
N ILE A 245 -16.92 -9.57 -15.45
CA ILE A 245 -16.30 -10.88 -15.21
C ILE A 245 -14.80 -10.70 -14.95
N THR A 246 -14.17 -11.78 -14.51
CA THR A 246 -12.72 -11.94 -14.51
C THR A 246 -12.27 -12.18 -15.95
N GLU A 247 -11.17 -11.56 -16.38
CA GLU A 247 -10.65 -11.70 -17.76
C GLU A 247 -10.47 -13.18 -18.10
N ALA A 248 -11.22 -13.67 -19.09
CA ALA A 248 -11.28 -15.09 -19.39
C ALA A 248 -9.96 -15.65 -19.95
N ALA A 249 -9.12 -14.78 -20.52
CA ALA A 249 -7.87 -15.15 -21.17
C ALA A 249 -6.71 -15.43 -20.19
N TYR A 250 -6.83 -15.03 -18.91
CA TYR A 250 -5.73 -15.15 -17.95
C TYR A 250 -6.21 -15.57 -16.56
N THR A 251 -5.54 -16.56 -15.97
CA THR A 251 -5.78 -16.96 -14.59
C THR A 251 -5.21 -15.91 -13.61
N PRO A 252 -6.01 -15.41 -12.66
CA PRO A 252 -5.53 -14.56 -11.58
C PRO A 252 -4.49 -15.27 -10.70
N PHE A 253 -3.68 -14.48 -10.00
CA PHE A 253 -2.71 -14.98 -9.03
C PHE A 253 -3.28 -14.85 -7.63
N THR A 254 -3.28 -15.94 -6.87
CA THR A 254 -3.78 -16.00 -5.50
C THR A 254 -2.64 -16.31 -4.53
N PHE A 255 -2.58 -15.54 -3.45
CA PHE A 255 -1.57 -15.64 -2.40
C PHE A 255 -2.23 -15.84 -1.04
N ASP A 256 -1.66 -16.71 -0.20
CA ASP A 256 -2.01 -16.77 1.21
C ASP A 256 -1.50 -15.51 1.93
N VAL A 257 -2.40 -14.83 2.65
CA VAL A 257 -2.08 -13.63 3.42
C VAL A 257 -2.79 -13.67 4.78
N THR A 258 -2.40 -12.75 5.66
CA THR A 258 -3.08 -12.54 6.94
C THR A 258 -3.63 -11.12 6.99
N ILE A 259 -4.93 -10.98 7.25
CA ILE A 259 -5.59 -9.69 7.46
C ILE A 259 -6.24 -9.72 8.83
N ASP A 260 -5.96 -8.74 9.68
CA ASP A 260 -6.50 -8.64 11.04
C ASP A 260 -6.34 -9.95 11.86
N GLY A 261 -5.16 -10.57 11.73
CA GLY A 261 -4.80 -11.84 12.39
C GLY A 261 -5.53 -13.07 11.86
N LYS A 262 -6.31 -12.96 10.79
CA LYS A 262 -7.12 -14.04 10.20
C LYS A 262 -6.51 -14.50 8.88
N LYS A 263 -6.61 -15.80 8.60
CA LYS A 263 -6.25 -16.38 7.31
C LYS A 263 -7.10 -15.71 6.23
N ALA A 264 -6.45 -15.27 5.16
CA ALA A 264 -7.09 -14.63 4.03
C ALA A 264 -6.36 -15.00 2.74
N TYR A 265 -7.01 -14.75 1.62
CA TYR A 265 -6.43 -14.90 0.30
C TYR A 265 -6.41 -13.55 -0.40
N GLU A 266 -5.26 -13.16 -0.92
CA GLU A 266 -5.10 -12.01 -1.81
C GLU A 266 -5.10 -12.51 -3.26
N THR A 267 -6.05 -12.07 -4.08
CA THR A 267 -6.09 -12.43 -5.50
C THR A 267 -5.94 -11.20 -6.38
N ARG A 268 -5.01 -11.23 -7.32
CA ARG A 268 -4.75 -10.17 -8.29
C ARG A 268 -4.97 -10.68 -9.70
N GLY A 269 -5.70 -9.90 -10.49
CA GLY A 269 -6.00 -10.26 -11.86
C GLY A 269 -6.57 -9.08 -12.62
N LYS A 270 -7.14 -9.38 -13.78
CA LYS A 270 -7.83 -8.40 -14.61
C LYS A 270 -9.32 -8.72 -14.66
N TRP A 271 -10.13 -7.68 -14.71
CA TRP A 271 -11.56 -7.75 -14.96
C TRP A 271 -11.83 -7.23 -16.36
N GLU A 272 -12.90 -7.73 -16.96
CA GLU A 272 -13.47 -7.21 -18.20
C GLU A 272 -14.99 -7.15 -18.08
N VAL A 273 -15.64 -6.33 -18.89
CA VAL A 273 -17.08 -6.45 -19.11
C VAL A 273 -17.28 -7.44 -20.23
N LYS A 274 -18.05 -8.50 -19.96
CA LYS A 274 -18.38 -9.49 -20.97
C LYS A 274 -19.02 -8.82 -22.18
N ASP A 275 -18.52 -9.17 -23.37
CA ASP A 275 -18.96 -8.64 -24.66
C ASP A 275 -18.68 -7.13 -24.87
N ASP A 276 -17.73 -6.56 -24.13
CA ASP A 276 -17.28 -5.15 -24.22
C ASP A 276 -15.73 -5.06 -24.13
N PHE A 277 -15.15 -3.91 -24.46
CA PHE A 277 -13.71 -3.62 -24.38
C PHE A 277 -13.27 -3.02 -23.03
N MET A 278 -14.22 -2.74 -22.13
CA MET A 278 -13.92 -2.20 -20.82
C MET A 278 -13.21 -3.24 -19.96
N ALA A 279 -11.97 -2.95 -19.54
CA ALA A 279 -11.17 -3.82 -18.70
C ALA A 279 -10.22 -3.05 -17.78
N GLY A 280 -9.67 -3.74 -16.78
CA GLY A 280 -8.68 -3.17 -15.87
C GLY A 280 -8.19 -4.18 -14.83
N PRO A 281 -7.25 -3.78 -13.96
CA PRO A 281 -6.80 -4.62 -12.87
C PRO A 281 -7.81 -4.63 -11.71
N PHE A 282 -7.84 -5.74 -10.99
CA PHE A 282 -8.47 -5.86 -9.68
C PHE A 282 -7.51 -6.47 -8.65
N LEU A 283 -7.84 -6.24 -7.39
CA LEU A 283 -7.33 -6.96 -6.24
C LEU A 283 -8.50 -7.39 -5.35
N ASN A 284 -8.43 -8.59 -4.80
CA ASN A 284 -9.46 -9.17 -3.96
C ASN A 284 -8.82 -9.67 -2.67
N TYR A 285 -9.48 -9.43 -1.54
CA TYR A 285 -9.16 -10.05 -0.26
C TYR A 285 -10.36 -10.84 0.23
N SER A 286 -10.20 -12.16 0.33
CA SER A 286 -11.18 -13.08 0.88
C SER A 286 -10.74 -13.52 2.27
N ILE A 287 -11.34 -12.93 3.31
CA ILE A 287 -10.93 -13.05 4.72
C ILE A 287 -11.83 -14.04 5.44
N ILE A 288 -11.25 -15.09 6.01
CA ILE A 288 -11.99 -16.16 6.68
C ILE A 288 -12.40 -15.69 8.09
N ASP A 289 -13.70 -15.53 8.30
CA ASP A 289 -14.32 -15.14 9.57
C ASP A 289 -15.05 -16.35 10.19
N LYS A 290 -14.26 -17.24 10.80
CA LYS A 290 -14.76 -18.50 11.39
C LYS A 290 -15.83 -18.29 12.45
N LYS A 291 -15.71 -17.21 13.24
CA LYS A 291 -16.64 -16.90 14.34
C LYS A 291 -18.07 -16.69 13.84
N ASN A 292 -18.22 -16.11 12.65
CA ASN A 292 -19.51 -15.81 12.03
C ASN A 292 -19.84 -16.75 10.85
N ASN A 293 -19.09 -17.84 10.67
CA ASN A 293 -19.24 -18.83 9.60
C ASN A 293 -19.36 -18.23 8.19
N ARG A 294 -18.47 -17.28 7.86
CA ARG A 294 -18.50 -16.57 6.59
C ARG A 294 -17.10 -16.23 6.09
N VAL A 295 -17.03 -15.84 4.82
CA VAL A 295 -15.88 -15.16 4.21
C VAL A 295 -16.28 -13.72 3.95
N VAL A 296 -15.55 -12.77 4.55
CA VAL A 296 -15.71 -11.33 4.24
C VAL A 296 -14.84 -11.02 3.03
N VAL A 297 -15.45 -10.46 2.00
CA VAL A 297 -14.78 -10.18 0.73
C VAL A 297 -14.67 -8.67 0.54
N PHE A 298 -13.45 -8.21 0.28
CA PHE A 298 -13.17 -6.89 -0.27
C PHE A 298 -12.68 -7.05 -1.69
N GLU A 299 -13.19 -6.25 -2.61
CA GLU A 299 -12.68 -6.17 -3.97
C GLU A 299 -12.41 -4.72 -4.34
N GLY A 300 -11.19 -4.44 -4.79
CA GLY A 300 -10.81 -3.17 -5.37
C GLY A 300 -10.54 -3.33 -6.86
N PHE A 301 -11.14 -2.53 -7.72
CA PHE A 301 -10.84 -2.54 -9.15
C PHE A 301 -10.74 -1.15 -9.75
N THR A 302 -9.85 -1.02 -10.73
CA THR A 302 -9.55 0.27 -11.37
C THR A 302 -9.93 0.22 -12.84
N TYR A 303 -10.72 1.18 -13.30
CA TYR A 303 -10.85 1.53 -14.71
C TYR A 303 -10.07 2.81 -14.95
N SER A 304 -8.98 2.80 -15.72
CA SER A 304 -8.26 4.05 -16.03
C SER A 304 -7.45 3.89 -17.32
N PRO A 305 -8.07 4.06 -18.49
CA PRO A 305 -7.38 3.88 -19.75
C PRO A 305 -6.20 4.86 -19.89
N SER A 306 -5.17 4.43 -20.62
CA SER A 306 -4.01 5.26 -21.01
C SER A 306 -3.10 5.78 -19.89
N VAL A 307 -3.24 5.26 -18.67
CA VAL A 307 -2.31 5.56 -17.56
C VAL A 307 -1.85 4.28 -16.86
N ASN A 308 -0.68 4.36 -16.24
CA ASN A 308 -0.18 3.37 -15.29
C ASN A 308 -1.12 3.24 -14.10
N LYS A 309 -1.31 2.01 -13.60
CA LYS A 309 -2.37 1.65 -12.65
C LYS A 309 -1.85 1.10 -11.33
N ARG A 310 -0.56 0.75 -11.25
CA ARG A 310 0.05 0.22 -10.02
C ARG A 310 -0.24 1.09 -8.79
N ALA A 311 -0.15 2.42 -8.92
CA ALA A 311 -0.41 3.34 -7.81
C ALA A 311 -1.88 3.30 -7.35
N PHE A 312 -2.84 3.22 -8.27
CA PHE A 312 -4.26 3.14 -7.93
C PHE A 312 -4.62 1.81 -7.25
N VAL A 313 -4.05 0.70 -7.76
CA VAL A 313 -4.18 -0.62 -7.15
C VAL A 313 -3.56 -0.63 -5.75
N PHE A 314 -2.42 0.04 -5.56
CA PHE A 314 -1.78 0.16 -4.25
C PHE A 314 -2.62 0.97 -3.24
N GLU A 315 -3.32 2.01 -3.67
CA GLU A 315 -4.26 2.75 -2.82
C GLU A 315 -5.44 1.87 -2.39
N LEU A 316 -6.00 1.08 -3.32
CA LEU A 316 -7.06 0.12 -3.03
C LEU A 316 -6.56 -0.98 -2.06
N GLU A 317 -5.32 -1.43 -2.21
CA GLU A 317 -4.67 -2.37 -1.30
C GLU A 317 -4.54 -1.79 0.11
N ALA A 318 -4.14 -0.52 0.24
CA ALA A 318 -4.03 0.16 1.52
C ALA A 318 -5.39 0.23 2.24
N ILE A 319 -6.47 0.44 1.50
CA ILE A 319 -7.84 0.40 2.05
C ILE A 319 -8.15 -1.03 2.49
N ALA A 320 -7.98 -2.03 1.63
CA ALA A 320 -8.26 -3.43 1.96
C ALA A 320 -7.52 -3.92 3.21
N LYS A 321 -6.22 -3.61 3.33
CA LYS A 321 -5.38 -3.96 4.48
C LYS A 321 -5.74 -3.20 5.76
N SER A 322 -6.67 -2.25 5.73
CA SER A 322 -7.20 -1.58 6.92
C SER A 322 -8.40 -2.28 7.55
N ILE A 323 -8.91 -3.35 6.91
CA ILE A 323 -10.05 -4.11 7.43
C ILE A 323 -9.76 -4.62 8.84
N LYS A 324 -10.72 -4.44 9.75
CA LYS A 324 -10.81 -5.18 11.00
C LYS A 324 -12.18 -5.81 11.13
N ILE A 325 -12.24 -7.02 11.69
CA ILE A 325 -13.48 -7.77 11.90
C ILE A 325 -13.72 -7.87 13.41
N ASN A 326 -14.83 -7.29 13.89
CA ASN A 326 -15.14 -7.12 15.30
C ASN A 326 -15.82 -8.33 15.97
#